data_AF-A0A4R6IH93-F1
#
_entry.id   AF-A0A4R6IH93-F1
#
_cell.length_a   1.000
_cell.length_b   1.000
_cell.length_c   1.000
_cell.angle_alpha   90.00
_cell.angle_beta   90.00
_cell.angle_gamma   90.00
#
_symmetry.space_group_name_H-M   'P 1'
#
loop_
_entity.id
_entity.type
_entity.pdbx_description
1 polymer ?
#
loop_
_entity_poly.entity_id
_entity_poly.type
_entity_poly.pdbx_seq_one_letter_code
_entity_poly.pdbx_strand_id
1 'polypeptide(L)'
;MNYSHIYYSDRLKIELMFNQLKLSIRKIAEKLKISSSSVSRELKRNTNEYGFYLAKDAEKIAVEKSQVKSISYFSKILKIYFDFSRKIW
;
A
#
# COMPACT_ATOMS: atom_id res chain seq x y z
N MET A 1 2.64 -1.50 16.91
CA MET A 1 3.38 -1.53 15.64
C MET A 1 3.07 -0.25 14.89
N ASN A 2 4.07 0.61 14.67
CA ASN A 2 3.87 1.81 13.84
C ASN A 2 3.91 1.36 12.38
N TYR A 3 2.81 1.54 11.63
CA TYR A 3 2.77 1.14 10.23
C TYR A 3 3.58 2.16 9.42
N SER A 4 4.84 1.85 9.13
CA SER A 4 5.65 2.65 8.22
C SER A 4 5.00 2.57 6.84
N HIS A 5 4.55 3.73 6.33
CA HIS A 5 4.12 3.84 4.94
C HIS A 5 5.32 3.53 4.04
N ILE A 6 5.16 2.58 3.12
CA ILE A 6 6.14 2.33 2.08
C ILE A 6 5.89 3.36 0.98
N TYR A 7 6.83 4.27 0.81
CA TYR A 7 6.79 5.30 -0.23
C TYR A 7 7.26 4.74 -1.57
N TYR A 8 6.93 5.44 -2.66
CA TYR A 8 7.34 5.05 -4.01
C TYR A 8 8.86 4.82 -4.12
N SER A 9 9.67 5.67 -3.50
CA SER A 9 11.13 5.54 -3.48
C SER A 9 11.59 4.22 -2.84
N ASP A 10 10.88 3.74 -1.82
CA ASP A 10 11.20 2.48 -1.17
C ASP A 10 10.71 1.30 -2.00
N ARG A 11 9.59 1.44 -2.73
CA ARG A 11 9.15 0.44 -3.72
C ARG A 11 10.21 0.24 -4.82
N LEU A 12 10.76 1.32 -5.37
CA LEU A 12 11.84 1.22 -6.37
C LEU A 12 13.08 0.49 -5.82
N LYS A 13 13.45 0.76 -4.57
CA LYS A 13 14.54 0.04 -3.90
C LYS A 13 14.21 -1.44 -3.71
N ILE A 14 12.98 -1.78 -3.31
CA ILE A 14 12.51 -3.16 -3.18
C ILE A 14 12.58 -3.86 -4.54
N GLU A 15 12.09 -3.24 -5.61
CA GLU A 15 12.14 -3.79 -6.98
C GLU A 15 13.57 -4.14 -7.39
N LEU A 16 14.50 -3.21 -7.26
CA LEU A 16 15.90 -3.45 -7.58
C LEU A 16 16.50 -4.58 -6.73
N MET A 17 16.30 -4.54 -5.41
CA MET A 17 16.89 -5.53 -4.50
C MET A 17 16.28 -6.93 -4.65
N PHE A 18 14.98 -7.02 -4.90
CA PHE A 18 14.25 -8.28 -4.99
C PHE A 18 14.38 -8.90 -6.39
N ASN A 19 14.17 -8.13 -7.46
CA ASN A 19 14.18 -8.66 -8.81
C ASN A 19 15.60 -8.83 -9.35
N GLN A 20 16.49 -7.85 -9.18
CA GLN A 20 17.82 -7.85 -9.81
C GLN A 20 18.86 -8.47 -8.88
N LEU A 21 18.94 -8.01 -7.63
CA LEU A 21 19.97 -8.46 -6.68
C LEU A 21 19.58 -9.75 -5.94
N LYS A 22 18.35 -10.24 -6.11
CA LYS A 22 17.79 -11.45 -5.47
C LYS A 22 18.05 -11.50 -3.96
N LEU A 23 17.98 -10.36 -3.28
CA LEU A 23 18.21 -10.28 -1.84
C LEU A 23 17.05 -10.90 -1.05
N SER A 24 17.36 -11.48 0.10
CA SER A 24 16.34 -11.99 1.03
C SER A 24 15.52 -10.85 1.65
N ILE A 25 14.28 -11.15 2.02
CA ILE A 25 13.35 -10.20 2.68
C ILE A 25 14.01 -9.52 3.88
N ARG A 26 14.76 -10.30 4.69
CA ARG A 26 15.46 -9.78 5.86
C ARG A 26 16.50 -8.72 5.49
N LYS A 27 17.31 -8.98 4.46
CA LYS A 27 18.35 -8.06 4.01
C LYS A 27 17.77 -6.79 3.40
N ILE A 28 16.65 -6.90 2.68
CA ILE A 28 15.90 -5.75 2.17
C ILE A 28 15.36 -4.91 3.34
N ALA A 29 14.76 -5.55 4.33
CA ALA A 29 14.22 -4.89 5.52
C ALA A 29 15.30 -4.13 6.32
N GLU A 30 16.47 -4.76 6.53
CA GLU A 30 17.63 -4.14 7.16
C GLU A 30 18.11 -2.90 6.38
N LYS A 31 18.22 -3.00 5.05
CA LYS A 31 18.63 -1.86 4.20
C LYS A 31 17.62 -0.70 4.21
N LEU A 32 16.33 -1.01 4.27
CA LEU A 32 15.26 -0.01 4.27
C LEU A 32 14.88 0.48 5.68
N LYS A 33 15.48 -0.09 6.73
CA LYS A 33 15.15 0.21 8.14
C LYS A 33 13.65 0.06 8.44
N ILE A 34 13.01 -0.95 7.85
CA ILE A 34 11.61 -1.32 8.10
C ILE A 34 11.50 -2.77 8.56
N SER A 35 10.35 -3.19 9.07
CA SER A 35 10.17 -4.58 9.49
C SER A 35 10.14 -5.53 8.29
N SER A 36 10.72 -6.72 8.47
CA SER A 36 10.65 -7.82 7.49
C SER A 36 9.20 -8.19 7.15
N SER A 37 8.29 -8.04 8.12
CA SER A 37 6.86 -8.26 7.90
C SER A 37 6.24 -7.26 6.92
N SER A 38 6.69 -6.00 6.89
CA SER A 38 6.23 -4.99 5.94
C SER A 38 6.72 -5.31 4.53
N VAL A 39 8.00 -5.66 4.37
CA VAL A 39 8.56 -6.10 3.08
C VAL A 39 7.85 -7.35 2.57
N SER A 40 7.65 -8.35 3.44
CA SER A 40 6.94 -9.58 3.07
C SER A 40 5.51 -9.31 2.61
N ARG A 41 4.76 -8.46 3.32
CA ARG A 41 3.39 -8.10 2.94
C ARG A 41 3.35 -7.31 1.63
N GLU A 42 4.30 -6.41 1.43
CA GLU A 42 4.42 -5.63 0.19
C GLU A 42 4.69 -6.52 -1.02
N LEU A 43 5.66 -7.43 -0.91
CA LEU A 43 5.96 -8.40 -1.98
C LEU A 43 4.75 -9.33 -2.21
N LYS A 44 4.21 -9.95 -1.15
CA LYS A 44 3.06 -10.88 -1.29
C LYS A 44 1.85 -10.25 -1.99
N ARG A 45 1.63 -8.95 -1.81
CA ARG A 45 0.46 -8.24 -2.38
C ARG A 45 0.66 -7.76 -3.81
N ASN A 46 1.91 -7.52 -4.22
CA ASN A 46 2.20 -6.80 -5.47
C ASN A 46 3.20 -7.53 -6.39
N THR A 47 3.66 -8.73 -6.03
CA THR A 47 4.37 -9.62 -6.96
C THR A 47 3.37 -10.19 -7.96
N ASN A 48 3.70 -10.13 -9.25
CA ASN A 48 2.87 -10.67 -10.31
C ASN A 48 2.97 -12.20 -10.42
N GLU A 49 2.17 -12.79 -11.32
CA GLU A 49 2.13 -14.24 -11.55
C GLU A 49 3.46 -14.84 -12.01
N TYR A 50 4.32 -14.02 -12.61
CA TYR A 50 5.67 -14.40 -13.06
C TYR A 50 6.73 -14.26 -11.96
N GLY A 51 6.36 -13.87 -10.74
CA GLY A 51 7.29 -13.74 -9.62
C GLY A 51 8.08 -12.42 -9.59
N PHE A 52 7.72 -11.43 -10.41
CA PHE A 52 8.36 -10.12 -10.41
C PHE A 52 7.56 -9.10 -9.60
N TYR A 53 8.26 -8.29 -8.81
CA TYR A 53 7.68 -7.15 -8.12
C TYR A 53 7.91 -5.88 -8.93
N LEU A 54 6.85 -5.15 -9.31
CA LEU A 54 6.95 -3.91 -10.08
C LEU A 54 6.49 -2.73 -9.21
N ALA A 55 7.41 -1.79 -8.92
CA ALA A 55 7.12 -0.68 -8.01
C ALA A 55 6.00 0.23 -8.53
N LYS A 56 5.97 0.45 -9.85
CA LYS A 56 4.96 1.28 -10.52
C LYS A 56 3.54 0.71 -10.36
N ASP A 57 3.39 -0.60 -10.47
CA ASP A 57 2.09 -1.25 -10.33
C ASP A 57 1.65 -1.26 -8.87
N ALA A 58 2.58 -1.51 -7.94
CA ALA A 58 2.33 -1.41 -6.51
C ALA A 58 1.89 0.01 -6.09
N GLU A 59 2.52 1.05 -6.64
CA GLU A 59 2.12 2.45 -6.43
C GLU A 59 0.72 2.73 -6.97
N LYS A 60 0.45 2.31 -8.21
CA LYS A 60 -0.86 2.49 -8.84
C LYS A 60 -1.97 1.87 -7.99
N ILE A 61 -1.78 0.64 -7.53
CA ILE A 61 -2.72 -0.06 -6.63
C ILE A 61 -2.89 0.68 -5.30
N ALA A 62 -1.81 1.21 -4.73
CA ALA A 62 -1.86 1.96 -3.47
C ALA A 62 -2.65 3.28 -3.61
N VAL A 63 -2.45 4.00 -4.72
CA VAL A 63 -3.19 5.23 -5.05
C VAL A 63 -4.67 4.92 -5.28
N GLU A 64 -4.99 3.92 -6.10
CA GLU A 64 -6.37 3.48 -6.36
C GLU A 64 -7.09 3.11 -5.07
N LYS A 65 -6.46 2.33 -4.18
CA LYS A 65 -7.02 1.99 -2.86
C LYS A 65 -7.26 3.23 -2.00
N SER A 66 -6.38 4.21 -2.07
CA SER A 66 -6.52 5.46 -1.33
C SER A 66 -7.70 6.29 -1.84
N GLN A 67 -7.91 6.33 -3.15
CA GLN A 67 -9.07 6.98 -3.78
C GLN A 67 -10.39 6.27 -3.46
N VAL A 68 -10.45 4.95 -3.54
CA VAL A 68 -11.65 4.19 -3.15
C VAL A 68 -12.00 4.44 -1.68
N LYS A 69 -10.99 4.52 -0.81
CA LYS A 69 -11.19 4.82 0.61
C LYS A 69 -11.76 6.23 0.83
N SER A 70 -11.28 7.24 0.10
CA SER A 70 -11.80 8.61 0.24
C SER A 70 -13.25 8.71 -0.23
N ILE A 71 -13.59 8.07 -1.35
CA ILE A 71 -14.98 7.99 -1.86
C ILE A 71 -15.89 7.31 -0.85
N SER A 72 -15.47 6.17 -0.29
CA SER A 72 -16.23 5.44 0.73
C SER A 72 -16.42 6.24 2.02
N TYR A 73 -15.44 7.03 2.41
CA TYR A 73 -15.56 7.90 3.57
C TYR A 73 -16.55 9.04 3.32
N PHE A 74 -16.46 9.68 2.15
CA PHE A 74 -17.37 10.74 1.75
C PHE A 74 -18.83 10.27 1.68
N SER A 75 -19.09 9.07 1.14
CA SER A 75 -20.45 8.53 1.06
C SER A 75 -21.06 8.28 2.45
N LYS A 76 -20.25 7.90 3.45
CA LYS A 76 -20.70 7.78 4.84
C LYS A 76 -21.10 9.13 5.43
N ILE A 77 -20.32 10.18 5.18
CA ILE A 77 -20.64 11.53 5.64
C ILE A 77 -21.96 12.01 5.02
N LEU A 78 -22.13 11.84 3.71
CA LEU A 78 -23.38 12.20 3.04
C LEU A 78 -24.59 11.47 3.63
N LYS A 79 -24.45 10.18 3.93
CA LYS A 79 -25.52 9.41 4.56
C LYS A 79 -25.90 9.98 5.93
N ILE A 80 -24.92 10.30 6.76
CA ILE A 80 -25.14 10.93 8.08
C ILE A 80 -25.86 12.27 7.93
N TYR A 81 -25.41 13.11 7.00
CA TYR A 81 -26.04 14.40 6.74
C TYR A 81 -27.50 14.24 6.29
N PHE A 82 -27.76 13.32 5.38
CA PHE A 82 -29.11 13.06 4.89
C PHE A 82 -30.03 12.52 5.98
N ASP A 83 -29.55 11.57 6.79
CA ASP A 83 -30.28 11.03 7.93
C ASP A 83 -30.58 12.12 8.99
N PHE A 84 -29.68 13.08 9.17
CA PHE A 84 -29.89 14.23 10.07
C PHE A 84 -30.91 15.21 9.51
N SER A 85 -30.83 15.56 8.22
CA SER A 85 -31.78 16.48 7.58
C SER A 85 -33.22 15.95 7.62
N ARG A 86 -33.41 14.63 7.49
CA ARG A 86 -34.70 13.94 7.62
C ARG A 86 -35.28 13.88 9.04
N LYS A 87 -34.50 14.20 10.07
CA LYS A 87 -34.97 14.25 11.47
C LYS A 87 -35.39 15.65 11.90
N ILE A 88 -34.97 16.68 11.16
CA ILE A 88 -35.21 18.09 11.48
C ILE A 88 -36.46 18.62 10.77
N TRP A 89 -36.85 17.99 9.66
CA TRP A 89 -38.14 18.14 8.99
C TRP A 89 -39.03 16.93 9.32
#